data_AF-A0A3M7RSF8-F1
#
_entry.id   AF-A0A3M7RSF8-F1
#
_cell.length_a   1.000
_cell.length_b   1.000
_cell.length_c   1.000
_cell.angle_alpha   90.00
_cell.angle_beta   90.00
_cell.angle_gamma   90.00
#
_symmetry.space_group_name_H-M   'P 1'
#
loop_
_entity.id
_entity.type
_entity.pdbx_description
1 polymer ?
#
loop_
_entity_poly.entity_id
_entity_poly.type
_entity_poly.pdbx_seq_one_letter_code
_entity_poly.pdbx_strand_id
1 'polypeptide(L)'
;MVVPIFSLKLNNKICSRTVAIGKYDGIHPCLTAATLAGKVFIHNPHQKYSFSGVGRTDNDSNVVDSNLSLLNINSTISSLTTGSLDLSIENELLFIGTKTNMLAYDVHNNTDIFYKDVN
;
A
#
# COMPACT_ATOMS: atom_id res chain seq x y z
N MET A 1 27.40 -14.51 8.15
CA MET A 1 26.91 -13.13 7.97
C MET A 1 25.87 -13.15 6.88
N VAL A 2 24.67 -12.61 7.12
CA VAL A 2 23.60 -12.58 6.10
C VAL A 2 23.76 -11.30 5.28
N VAL A 3 23.77 -11.41 3.95
CA VAL A 3 23.79 -10.27 3.03
C VAL A 3 22.37 -10.06 2.50
N PRO A 4 21.84 -8.81 2.47
CA PRO A 4 20.52 -8.54 1.90
C PRO A 4 20.45 -8.99 0.44
N ILE A 5 19.41 -9.75 0.08
CA ILE A 5 19.17 -10.19 -1.31
C ILE A 5 18.76 -9.00 -2.19
N PHE A 6 18.11 -7.99 -1.60
CA PHE A 6 17.77 -6.74 -2.27
C PHE A 6 17.78 -5.58 -1.27
N SER A 7 17.89 -4.36 -1.79
CA SER A 7 17.71 -3.11 -1.06
C SER A 7 16.85 -2.18 -1.90
N LEU A 8 15.88 -1.52 -1.28
CA LEU A 8 14.95 -0.61 -1.94
C LEU A 8 14.88 0.69 -1.14
N LYS A 9 15.01 1.83 -1.83
CA LYS A 9 14.82 3.16 -1.23
C LYS A 9 13.47 3.72 -1.65
N LEU A 10 12.59 3.92 -0.67
CA LEU A 10 11.29 4.56 -0.85
C LEU A 10 11.40 6.03 -0.40
N ASN A 11 10.89 6.96 -1.20
CA ASN A 11 10.98 8.40 -0.94
C ASN A 11 9.87 8.91 0.02
N ASN A 12 9.24 8.01 0.78
CA ASN A 12 8.15 8.32 1.71
C ASN A 12 8.57 7.97 3.15
N LYS A 13 8.32 8.90 4.09
CA LYS A 13 8.48 8.61 5.52
C LYS A 13 7.38 7.66 5.99
N ILE A 14 7.79 6.48 6.47
CA ILE A 14 6.90 5.43 6.95
C ILE A 14 6.57 5.65 8.42
N CYS A 15 5.30 5.52 8.77
CA CYS A 15 4.84 5.50 10.16
C CYS A 15 5.22 4.16 10.84
N SER A 16 5.60 4.22 12.12
CA SER A 16 5.95 3.02 12.88
C SER A 16 4.72 2.12 13.05
N ARG A 17 4.91 0.79 12.95
CA ARG A 17 3.87 -0.24 13.14
C ARG A 17 2.71 -0.21 12.14
N THR A 18 2.83 0.52 11.03
CA THR A 18 1.80 0.64 10.00
C THR A 18 2.33 0.18 8.64
N VAL A 19 2.89 -1.02 8.62
CA VAL A 19 3.45 -1.66 7.42
C VAL A 19 2.83 -3.05 7.31
N ALA A 20 2.41 -3.42 6.10
CA ALA A 20 1.92 -4.75 5.80
C ALA A 20 2.41 -5.21 4.41
N ILE A 21 2.33 -6.51 4.19
CA ILE A 21 2.56 -7.13 2.88
C ILE A 21 1.28 -7.86 2.52
N GLY A 22 0.71 -7.58 1.35
CA GLY A 22 -0.52 -8.21 0.91
C GLY A 22 -0.57 -8.49 -0.59
N LYS A 23 -1.33 -9.51 -0.98
CA LYS A 23 -1.62 -9.91 -2.36
C LYS A 23 -2.97 -9.39 -2.79
N TYR A 24 -3.00 -8.13 -3.19
CA TYR A 24 -4.25 -7.46 -3.55
C TYR A 24 -4.91 -8.02 -4.81
N ASP A 25 -4.12 -8.51 -5.77
CA ASP A 25 -4.58 -9.18 -6.98
C ASP A 25 -4.65 -10.72 -6.83
N GLY A 26 -4.50 -11.24 -5.60
CA GLY A 26 -4.46 -12.67 -5.28
C GLY A 26 -3.10 -13.35 -5.53
N ILE A 27 -2.21 -12.74 -6.32
CA ILE A 27 -1.01 -13.41 -6.84
C ILE A 27 0.27 -12.71 -6.38
N HIS A 28 0.38 -11.39 -6.58
CA HIS A 28 1.62 -10.64 -6.43
C HIS A 28 1.69 -9.92 -5.07
N PRO A 29 2.71 -10.21 -4.23
CA PRO A 29 2.87 -9.53 -2.95
C PRO A 29 3.28 -8.08 -3.15
N CYS A 30 2.58 -7.19 -2.46
CA CYS A 30 2.79 -5.76 -2.48
C CYS A 30 3.22 -5.28 -1.08
N LEU A 31 4.21 -4.39 -1.02
CA LEU A 31 4.59 -3.73 0.23
C LEU A 31 3.67 -2.51 0.42
N THR A 32 3.05 -2.38 1.58
CA THR A 32 2.13 -1.28 1.87
C THR A 32 2.51 -0.62 3.18
N ALA A 33 2.51 0.71 3.22
CA ALA A 33 2.73 1.42 4.47
C ALA A 33 2.05 2.78 4.54
N ALA A 34 1.66 3.15 5.76
CA ALA A 34 1.16 4.49 6.04
C ALA A 34 2.29 5.51 6.13
N THR A 35 1.98 6.74 5.73
CA THR A 35 2.86 7.90 5.76
C THR A 35 2.32 8.97 6.72
N LEU A 36 3.20 9.86 7.18
CA LEU A 36 2.84 10.97 8.08
C LEU A 36 1.81 11.95 7.48
N ALA A 37 1.61 11.94 6.16
CA ALA A 37 0.68 12.81 5.46
C ALA A 37 -0.76 12.25 5.39
N GLY A 38 -1.07 11.19 6.14
CA GLY A 38 -2.39 10.54 6.08
C GLY A 38 -2.65 9.83 4.74
N LYS A 39 -1.57 9.35 4.11
CA LYS A 39 -1.63 8.53 2.89
C LYS A 39 -1.08 7.14 3.16
N VAL A 40 -1.57 6.16 2.42
CA VAL A 40 -0.98 4.83 2.33
C VAL A 40 -0.35 4.68 0.96
N PHE A 41 0.92 4.27 0.90
CA PHE A 41 1.51 3.85 -0.36
C PHE A 41 1.42 2.34 -0.52
N ILE A 42 1.29 1.89 -1.76
CA ILE A 42 1.34 0.48 -2.14
C ILE A 42 2.41 0.35 -3.22
N HIS A 43 3.49 -0.35 -2.91
CA HIS A 43 4.56 -0.67 -3.85
C HIS A 43 4.37 -2.09 -4.38
N ASN A 44 4.16 -2.21 -5.68
CA ASN A 44 4.03 -3.49 -6.38
C ASN A 44 5.12 -3.60 -7.47
N PRO A 45 6.17 -4.43 -7.27
CA PRO A 45 7.24 -4.56 -8.26
C PRO A 45 6.79 -5.25 -9.57
N HIS A 46 5.61 -5.89 -9.58
CA HIS A 46 5.07 -6.60 -10.73
C HIS A 46 4.09 -5.74 -11.55
N GLN A 47 3.66 -4.59 -11.03
CA GLN A 47 2.76 -3.68 -11.71
C GLN A 47 3.49 -2.39 -12.06
N LYS A 48 3.67 -2.16 -13.37
CA LYS A 48 4.21 -0.90 -13.88
C LYS A 48 3.07 0.09 -13.98
N TYR A 49 3.00 1.07 -13.08
CA TYR A 49 2.12 2.22 -13.29
C TYR A 49 2.83 3.17 -14.26
N SER A 50 2.35 3.20 -15.50
CA SER A 50 2.80 4.18 -16.48
C SER A 50 2.39 5.57 -15.98
N PHE A 51 3.31 6.32 -15.35
CA PHE A 51 3.16 7.77 -15.19
C PHE A 51 3.22 8.41 -16.58
N SER A 52 2.09 8.37 -17.30
CA SER A 52 1.92 9.07 -18.57
C SER A 52 1.83 10.57 -18.27
N GLY A 53 2.97 11.26 -18.20
CA GLY A 53 2.93 12.70 -17.97
C GLY A 53 4.23 13.48 -17.91
N VAL A 54 5.44 12.89 -17.89
CA VAL A 54 6.68 13.68 -17.99
C VAL A 54 7.77 12.82 -18.64
N GLY A 55 8.07 13.07 -19.92
CA GLY A 55 9.23 12.48 -20.58
C GLY A 55 10.52 12.99 -19.96
N ARG A 56 11.12 12.24 -19.04
CA ARG A 56 12.48 12.49 -18.54
C ARG A 56 13.19 11.18 -18.24
N THR A 57 14.33 11.06 -18.90
CA THR A 57 15.44 10.10 -18.82
C THR A 57 15.60 9.32 -17.51
N ASP A 58 15.71 8.00 -17.68
CA ASP A 58 16.55 7.04 -16.97
C ASP A 58 17.31 7.57 -15.74
N ASN A 59 16.67 7.46 -14.58
CA ASN A 59 17.31 7.35 -13.28
C ASN A 59 16.55 6.29 -12.49
N ASP A 60 17.27 5.36 -11.87
CA ASP A 60 16.75 4.19 -11.14
C ASP A 60 15.70 4.56 -10.06
N SER A 61 15.74 5.80 -9.56
CA SER A 61 14.75 6.37 -8.64
C SER A 61 13.34 6.50 -9.24
N ASN A 62 13.22 6.73 -10.55
CA ASN A 62 11.93 6.92 -11.21
C ASN A 62 11.16 5.61 -11.37
N VAL A 63 11.86 4.46 -11.42
CA VAL A 63 11.24 3.14 -11.56
C VAL A 63 10.49 2.75 -10.29
N VAL A 64 11.09 3.03 -9.13
CA VAL A 64 10.47 2.77 -7.83
C VAL A 64 9.20 3.60 -7.63
N ASP A 65 9.27 4.89 -8.01
CA ASP A 65 8.10 5.77 -7.96
C ASP A 65 7.03 5.35 -8.99
N SER A 66 7.41 4.76 -10.13
CA SER A 66 6.47 4.22 -11.13
C SER A 66 5.75 2.93 -10.70
N ASN A 67 6.20 2.28 -9.63
CA ASN A 67 5.59 1.07 -9.09
C ASN A 67 4.80 1.35 -7.80
N LEU A 68 4.62 2.62 -7.46
CA LEU A 68 4.01 3.07 -6.22
C LEU A 68 2.68 3.76 -6.51
N SER A 69 1.60 3.25 -5.90
CA SER A 69 0.31 3.93 -5.86
C SER A 69 0.09 4.56 -4.48
N LEU A 70 -0.68 5.66 -4.44
CA LEU A 70 -0.99 6.39 -3.21
C LEU A 70 -2.50 6.43 -2.98
N LEU A 71 -2.92 5.91 -1.84
CA LEU A 71 -4.28 6.02 -1.33
C LEU A 71 -4.36 7.16 -0.31
N ASN A 72 -5.31 8.08 -0.51
CA ASN A 72 -5.52 9.21 0.39
C ASN A 72 -6.55 8.84 1.47
N ILE A 73 -6.13 8.78 2.73
CA ILE A 73 -7.01 8.50 3.88
C ILE A 73 -7.45 9.81 4.55
N ASN A 74 -6.68 10.90 4.37
CA ASN A 74 -6.97 12.23 4.92
C ASN A 74 -7.16 12.24 6.44
N SER A 75 -6.57 11.26 7.13
CA SER A 75 -6.60 11.12 8.58
C SER A 75 -5.31 10.45 9.08
N THR A 76 -5.05 10.57 10.38
CA THR A 76 -3.90 9.91 11.00
C THR A 76 -4.17 8.42 11.13
N ILE A 77 -3.36 7.61 10.45
CA ILE A 77 -3.46 6.16 10.45
C ILE A 77 -2.75 5.61 11.69
N SER A 78 -3.46 4.82 12.50
CA SER A 78 -2.98 4.24 13.76
C SER A 78 -2.61 2.76 13.62
N SER A 79 -3.27 2.05 12.71
CA SER A 79 -3.00 0.64 12.41
C SER A 79 -3.21 0.35 10.93
N LEU A 80 -2.46 -0.62 10.42
CA LEU A 80 -2.53 -1.06 9.03
C LEU A 80 -2.24 -2.56 8.99
N THR A 81 -3.10 -3.33 8.35
CA THR A 81 -2.92 -4.78 8.15
C THR A 81 -3.55 -5.23 6.85
N THR A 82 -3.19 -6.42 6.40
CA THR A 82 -3.77 -7.08 5.23
C THR A 82 -4.33 -8.44 5.62
N GLY A 83 -5.26 -8.96 4.82
CA GLY A 83 -5.79 -10.31 4.99
C GLY A 83 -7.10 -10.51 4.25
N SER A 84 -7.60 -11.75 4.23
CA SER A 84 -8.87 -12.08 3.59
C SER A 84 -10.02 -12.16 4.61
N LEU A 85 -11.20 -11.66 4.23
CA LEU A 85 -12.46 -11.86 4.98
C LEU A 85 -13.23 -13.09 4.51
N ASP A 86 -12.98 -13.53 3.28
CA ASP A 86 -13.62 -14.68 2.66
C ASP A 86 -12.52 -15.60 2.10
N LEU A 87 -12.35 -16.76 2.73
CA LEU A 87 -11.32 -17.72 2.36
C LEU A 87 -11.48 -18.28 0.93
N SER A 88 -12.62 -18.06 0.28
CA SER A 88 -12.83 -18.40 -1.13
C SER A 88 -12.23 -17.38 -2.10
N ILE A 89 -11.92 -16.17 -1.62
CA ILE A 89 -11.33 -15.08 -2.39
C ILE A 89 -9.83 -15.03 -2.11
N GLU A 90 -9.03 -15.17 -3.16
CA GLU A 90 -7.56 -15.12 -3.06
C GLU A 90 -7.03 -13.71 -2.80
N ASN A 91 -7.77 -12.69 -3.23
CA ASN A 91 -7.43 -11.29 -3.03
C ASN A 91 -7.49 -10.94 -1.54
N GLU A 92 -6.39 -10.39 -1.03
CA GLU A 92 -6.36 -9.83 0.31
C GLU A 92 -6.88 -8.40 0.30
N LEU A 93 -7.57 -8.02 1.37
CA LEU A 93 -8.04 -6.67 1.61
C LEU A 93 -7.02 -5.89 2.43
N LEU A 94 -7.02 -4.57 2.25
CA LEU A 94 -6.27 -3.64 3.07
C LEU A 94 -7.17 -3.10 4.18
N PHE A 95 -6.77 -3.30 5.43
CA PHE A 95 -7.45 -2.75 6.59
C PHE A 95 -6.69 -1.56 7.14
N ILE A 96 -7.40 -0.46 7.34
CA ILE A 96 -6.86 0.82 7.78
C ILE A 96 -7.63 1.26 9.01
N GLY A 97 -6.92 1.34 10.13
CA GLY A 97 -7.45 1.93 11.36
C GLY A 97 -6.99 3.37 11.52
N THR A 98 -7.93 4.24 11.88
CA THR A 98 -7.65 5.57 12.41
C THR A 98 -8.03 5.59 13.89
N LYS A 99 -7.99 6.77 14.52
CA LYS A 99 -8.44 6.92 15.91
C LYS A 99 -9.95 6.64 16.08
N THR A 100 -10.74 6.88 15.04
CA THR A 100 -12.21 6.93 15.12
C THR A 100 -12.91 6.07 14.08
N ASN A 101 -12.17 5.47 13.14
CA ASN A 101 -12.75 4.74 12.02
C ASN A 101 -11.91 3.51 11.67
N MET A 102 -12.56 2.53 11.07
CA MET A 102 -11.96 1.35 10.47
C MET A 102 -12.47 1.21 9.03
N LEU A 103 -11.55 1.08 8.09
CA LEU A 103 -11.82 0.89 6.67
C LEU A 103 -11.26 -0.47 6.24
N ALA A 104 -12.08 -1.28 5.57
CA ALA A 104 -11.61 -2.40 4.77
C ALA A 104 -11.74 -2.02 3.30
N TYR A 105 -10.63 -2.09 2.57
CA TYR A 105 -10.51 -1.57 1.22
C TYR A 105 -9.97 -2.65 0.28
N ASP A 106 -10.67 -2.84 -0.82
CA ASP A 106 -10.21 -3.67 -1.94
C ASP A 106 -9.35 -2.81 -2.87
N VAL A 107 -8.04 -3.02 -2.77
CA VAL A 107 -7.05 -2.29 -3.56
C VAL A 107 -7.14 -2.63 -5.05
N HIS A 108 -7.46 -3.88 -5.40
CA HIS A 108 -7.49 -4.32 -6.80
C HIS A 108 -8.69 -3.73 -7.54
N ASN A 109 -9.85 -3.75 -6.89
CA ASN A 109 -11.09 -3.20 -7.45
C ASN A 109 -11.32 -1.72 -7.09
N ASN A 110 -10.39 -1.08 -6.37
CA ASN A 110 -10.48 0.32 -5.94
C ASN A 110 -11.84 0.64 -5.28
N THR A 111 -12.25 -0.20 -4.31
CA THR A 111 -13.60 -0.14 -3.72
C THR A 111 -13.54 -0.32 -2.21
N ASP A 112 -14.32 0.47 -1.47
CA ASP A 112 -14.52 0.29 -0.05
C ASP A 112 -15.41 -0.95 0.19
N ILE A 113 -14.90 -1.94 0.92
CA ILE A 113 -15.69 -3.12 1.33
C ILE A 113 -16.59 -2.74 2.51
N PHE A 114 -16.03 -2.03 3.49
CA PHE A 114 -16.83 -1.35 4.50
C PHE A 114 -16.05 -0.20 5.13
N TYR A 115 -16.80 0.77 5.65
CA TYR A 115 -16.29 1.86 6.47
C TYR A 115 -17.13 1.94 7.74
N LYS A 116 -16.48 1.90 8.91
CA LYS A 116 -17.16 1.88 10.20
C LYS A 116 -16.54 2.85 11.19
N ASP A 117 -17.38 3.64 11.83
CA ASP A 117 -16.99 4.46 12.98
C ASP A 117 -16.78 3.57 14.22
N VAL A 118 -15.67 3.80 14.90
CA VAL A 118 -15.20 3.09 16.10
C VAL A 118 -14.98 4.14 17.19
N ASN A 119 -16.08 4.68 17.71
CA ASN A 119 -16.11 5.61 18.85
C ASN A 119 -16.29 4.86 20.17
#